data_AF-A0A0S4JK16-F1
#
_entry.id   AF-A0A0S4JK16-F1
#
_cell.length_a   1.000
_cell.length_b   1.000
_cell.length_c   1.000
_cell.angle_alpha   90.00
_cell.angle_beta   90.00
_cell.angle_gamma   90.00
#
_symmetry.space_group_name_H-M   'P 1'
#
loop_
_entity.id
_entity.type
_entity.pdbx_description
1 polymer ?
#
loop_
_entity_poly.entity_id
_entity_poly.type
_entity_poly.pdbx_seq_one_letter_code
_entity_poly.pdbx_strand_id
1 'polypeptide(L)'
;MCLRINHSPLRVVRASLFPFCTLSQFNNRFFEKTTWMRKSSTALRKFVSIGGWCGPALILGKLGLRTEAFPFDFSRCTLDGVIHFIENGFHEGFFPPGPPPYRPECVGIWVLFRGIHTAFAHFDLNDPKIISGFDRKLERWDNLLNGVALDDQHTANEPVTFFRTIAARDPREELALIPALEAALKKRNPHLDYRLVVVVHDQGFLNSTTEFQPLSERCTLWALDYTETDKKTLFDRSQQAYAKIVMASLNDDNWPAIRTPAESNVTVLRIVESFPDLRSLPASDDLVAVDAASPPKHVQLLPQHVAFVPVPADELTVDRFQWRSHNNIALIDGIASVGGTCVGIGSTRCQLGTCAFCGNTNLHKAGRPFRTNRPFTDEEDELLLVHLYKILTGGDKVAAVEQLAHEMDRGAFEVICRIQFLTDSSTKIADGVFFDE
;
A
#
# COMPACT_ATOMS: atom_id res chain seq x y z
N MET A 1 -28.73 23.55 59.74
CA MET A 1 -29.17 23.95 58.38
C MET A 1 -28.45 23.02 57.40
N CYS A 2 -29.07 21.88 57.09
CA CYS A 2 -28.49 20.84 56.23
C CYS A 2 -28.89 21.10 54.78
N LEU A 3 -27.92 21.40 53.92
CA LEU A 3 -28.12 21.42 52.47
C LEU A 3 -27.66 20.08 51.89
N ARG A 4 -28.64 19.25 51.53
CA ARG A 4 -28.48 18.07 50.68
C ARG A 4 -28.33 18.53 49.23
N ILE A 5 -27.26 18.14 48.57
CA ILE A 5 -27.16 18.19 47.10
C ILE A 5 -27.31 16.76 46.60
N ASN A 6 -28.40 16.53 45.86
CA ASN A 6 -28.74 15.25 45.24
C ASN A 6 -27.81 15.01 44.04
N HIS A 7 -27.04 13.93 44.06
CA HIS A 7 -26.43 13.38 42.85
C HIS A 7 -27.48 12.58 42.07
N SER A 8 -27.85 13.07 40.88
CA SER A 8 -28.55 12.28 39.88
C SER A 8 -27.50 11.57 39.00
N PRO A 9 -27.66 10.27 38.67
CA PRO A 9 -26.73 9.60 37.78
C PRO A 9 -27.00 10.04 36.34
N LEU A 10 -25.97 10.60 35.70
CA LEU A 10 -25.96 10.88 34.28
C LEU A 10 -26.18 9.57 33.51
N ARG A 11 -27.27 9.53 32.74
CA ARG A 11 -27.55 8.49 31.75
C ARG A 11 -26.47 8.56 30.66
N VAL A 12 -25.66 7.51 30.56
CA VAL A 12 -24.82 7.25 29.39
C VAL A 12 -25.75 6.94 28.22
N VAL A 13 -25.86 7.90 27.30
CA VAL A 13 -26.48 7.65 25.99
C VAL A 13 -25.49 6.82 25.18
N ARG A 14 -25.80 5.55 24.98
CA ARG A 14 -25.09 4.68 24.04
C ARG A 14 -25.32 5.22 22.62
N ALA A 15 -24.31 5.85 22.04
CA ALA A 15 -24.24 6.04 20.60
C ALA A 15 -23.78 4.71 19.98
N SER A 16 -24.76 3.92 19.56
CA SER A 16 -24.56 2.71 18.77
C SER A 16 -24.61 3.04 17.28
N LEU A 17 -23.71 2.41 16.52
CA LEU A 17 -23.76 2.11 15.08
C LEU A 17 -23.05 3.07 14.11
N PHE A 18 -21.74 2.85 13.92
CA PHE A 18 -21.21 2.63 12.57
C PHE A 18 -21.20 1.11 12.32
N PRO A 19 -21.57 0.63 11.12
CA PRO A 19 -21.63 -0.81 10.88
C PRO A 19 -20.20 -1.35 10.79
N PHE A 20 -19.84 -2.20 11.76
CA PHE A 20 -18.83 -3.22 11.53
C PHE A 20 -19.28 -4.04 10.33
N CYS A 21 -18.53 -3.93 9.22
CA CYS A 21 -18.69 -4.80 8.07
C CYS A 21 -18.20 -6.20 8.50
N THR A 22 -19.10 -7.02 9.04
CA THR A 22 -18.84 -8.44 9.25
C THR A 22 -18.79 -9.10 7.88
N LEU A 23 -17.62 -9.67 7.56
CA LEU A 23 -17.32 -10.40 6.33
C LEU A 23 -18.19 -11.66 6.08
N SER A 24 -19.27 -11.88 6.83
CA SER A 24 -20.05 -13.13 6.77
C SER A 24 -21.26 -13.12 5.83
N GLN A 25 -21.68 -11.98 5.27
CA GLN A 25 -22.90 -11.91 4.44
C GLN A 25 -22.67 -11.73 2.93
N PHE A 26 -21.42 -11.58 2.47
CA PHE A 26 -21.10 -11.43 1.05
C PHE A 26 -20.87 -12.76 0.29
N ASN A 27 -20.90 -13.92 0.97
CA ASN A 27 -20.38 -15.17 0.41
C ASN A 27 -21.33 -15.98 -0.48
N ASN A 28 -22.66 -15.82 -0.43
CA ASN A 28 -23.53 -16.86 -1.02
C ASN A 28 -23.88 -16.72 -2.51
N ARG A 29 -23.78 -15.53 -3.13
CA ARG A 29 -24.13 -15.36 -4.56
C ARG A 29 -22.96 -15.39 -5.54
N PHE A 30 -21.72 -15.29 -5.05
CA PHE A 30 -20.53 -15.35 -5.91
C PHE A 30 -20.06 -16.79 -6.16
N PHE A 31 -20.38 -17.72 -5.24
CA PHE A 31 -19.97 -19.12 -5.30
C PHE A 31 -20.56 -19.91 -6.47
N GLU A 32 -21.71 -19.51 -7.03
CA GLU A 32 -22.32 -20.22 -8.16
C GLU A 32 -21.62 -19.93 -9.51
N LYS A 33 -20.83 -18.85 -9.64
CA LYS A 33 -20.06 -18.57 -10.86
C LYS A 33 -18.62 -19.10 -10.80
N THR A 34 -18.04 -19.28 -9.62
CA THR A 34 -16.68 -19.83 -9.46
C THR A 34 -16.62 -21.36 -9.64
N THR A 35 -17.75 -22.06 -9.58
CA THR A 35 -17.84 -23.50 -9.90
C THR A 35 -17.53 -23.82 -11.36
N TRP A 36 -17.70 -22.87 -12.30
CA TRP A 36 -17.29 -23.06 -13.70
C TRP A 36 -15.77 -23.05 -13.91
N MET A 37 -14.99 -22.43 -13.01
CA MET A 37 -13.51 -22.45 -13.08
C MET A 37 -12.90 -23.74 -12.50
N ARG A 38 -13.67 -24.58 -11.78
CA ARG A 38 -13.17 -25.82 -11.15
C ARG A 38 -12.97 -27.00 -12.10
N LYS A 39 -13.20 -26.84 -13.41
CA LYS A 39 -13.08 -27.92 -14.41
C LYS A 39 -11.76 -27.96 -15.18
N SER A 40 -10.75 -27.16 -14.80
CA SER A 40 -9.39 -27.31 -15.32
C SER A 40 -8.57 -28.19 -14.37
N SER A 41 -7.89 -29.21 -14.90
CA SER A 41 -7.08 -30.20 -14.17
C SER A 41 -5.75 -29.66 -13.61
N THR A 42 -5.57 -28.34 -13.59
CA THR A 42 -4.41 -27.67 -12.99
C THR A 42 -4.63 -27.55 -11.48
N ALA A 43 -3.69 -28.03 -10.67
CA ALA A 43 -3.72 -27.83 -9.22
C ALA A 43 -3.94 -26.34 -8.94
N LEU A 44 -4.98 -26.01 -8.18
CA LEU A 44 -5.31 -24.63 -7.86
C LEU A 44 -4.12 -24.03 -7.10
N ARG A 45 -3.51 -22.96 -7.63
CA ARG A 45 -2.42 -22.26 -6.94
C ARG A 45 -3.02 -21.34 -5.88
N LYS A 46 -2.37 -21.26 -4.73
CA LYS A 46 -2.72 -20.33 -3.65
C LYS A 46 -2.26 -18.92 -3.97
N PHE A 47 -3.12 -17.92 -3.77
CA PHE A 47 -2.78 -16.52 -4.01
C PHE A 47 -2.51 -15.78 -2.70
N VAL A 48 -1.34 -15.15 -2.62
CA VAL A 48 -0.88 -14.48 -1.40
C VAL A 48 -0.36 -13.09 -1.73
N SER A 49 -0.90 -12.06 -1.07
CA SER A 49 -0.32 -10.71 -1.13
C SER A 49 0.95 -10.66 -0.31
N ILE A 50 2.03 -10.14 -0.90
CA ILE A 50 3.27 -9.78 -0.18
C ILE A 50 3.42 -8.26 -0.04
N GLY A 51 2.28 -7.56 -0.10
CA GLY A 51 2.15 -6.17 0.33
C GLY A 51 2.54 -5.13 -0.72
N GLY A 52 3.15 -4.05 -0.22
CA GLY A 52 3.25 -2.75 -0.89
C GLY A 52 2.11 -1.85 -0.43
N TRP A 53 0.87 -2.29 -0.62
CA TRP A 53 -0.35 -1.69 -0.06
C TRP A 53 -1.50 -2.71 -0.04
N CYS A 54 -2.71 -2.31 0.36
CA CYS A 54 -3.85 -3.22 0.53
C CYS A 54 -4.53 -3.68 -0.78
N GLY A 55 -4.20 -3.08 -1.93
CA GLY A 55 -4.86 -3.36 -3.21
C GLY A 55 -4.86 -4.84 -3.63
N PRO A 56 -3.71 -5.54 -3.64
CA PRO A 56 -3.65 -6.96 -3.97
C PRO A 56 -4.56 -7.84 -3.09
N ALA A 57 -4.56 -7.63 -1.77
CA ALA A 57 -5.39 -8.43 -0.88
C ALA A 57 -6.90 -8.17 -1.09
N LEU A 58 -7.26 -6.90 -1.36
CA LEU A 58 -8.64 -6.51 -1.67
C LEU A 58 -9.13 -7.16 -2.98
N ILE A 59 -8.34 -7.11 -4.06
CA ILE A 59 -8.76 -7.69 -5.32
C ILE A 59 -8.82 -9.23 -5.26
N LEU A 60 -7.85 -9.87 -4.60
CA LEU A 60 -7.87 -11.33 -4.43
C LEU A 60 -9.09 -11.77 -3.61
N GLY A 61 -9.47 -11.00 -2.59
CA GLY A 61 -10.72 -11.21 -1.85
C GLY A 61 -11.97 -11.04 -2.72
N LYS A 62 -12.02 -9.97 -3.53
CA LYS A 62 -13.16 -9.70 -4.43
C LYS A 62 -13.35 -10.79 -5.49
N LEU A 63 -12.27 -11.43 -5.94
CA LEU A 63 -12.28 -12.53 -6.91
C LEU A 63 -12.48 -13.91 -6.25
N GLY A 64 -12.57 -13.98 -4.92
CA GLY A 64 -12.72 -15.26 -4.19
C GLY A 64 -11.46 -16.13 -4.20
N LEU A 65 -10.30 -15.56 -4.50
CA LEU A 65 -9.00 -16.25 -4.52
C LEU A 65 -8.23 -16.14 -3.20
N ARG A 66 -8.60 -15.17 -2.34
CA ARG A 66 -8.04 -15.04 -1.00
C ARG A 66 -8.84 -15.88 -0.02
N THR A 67 -8.30 -17.05 0.33
CA THR A 67 -8.93 -17.98 1.28
C THR A 67 -8.69 -17.61 2.73
N GLU A 68 -7.61 -16.88 3.02
CA GLU A 68 -7.20 -16.50 4.36
C GLU A 68 -6.35 -15.22 4.37
N ALA A 69 -6.02 -14.72 5.57
CA ALA A 69 -5.28 -13.47 5.73
C ALA A 69 -3.79 -13.69 5.99
N PHE A 70 -2.92 -12.91 5.34
CA PHE A 70 -1.47 -12.95 5.53
C PHE A 70 -0.94 -11.63 6.14
N PRO A 71 0.30 -11.61 6.67
CA PRO A 71 0.85 -10.46 7.40
C PRO A 71 0.85 -9.14 6.61
N PHE A 72 0.99 -9.24 5.28
CA PHE A 72 1.17 -8.11 4.38
C PHE A 72 -0.11 -7.63 3.69
N ASP A 73 -1.26 -8.27 3.94
CA ASP A 73 -2.51 -7.97 3.22
C ASP A 73 -2.99 -6.52 3.40
N PHE A 74 -2.77 -5.94 4.57
CA PHE A 74 -3.26 -4.61 4.96
C PHE A 74 -2.18 -3.80 5.67
N SER A 75 -0.92 -4.21 5.50
CA SER A 75 0.26 -3.54 6.01
C SER A 75 1.01 -2.99 4.81
N ARG A 76 1.39 -1.72 4.84
CA ARG A 76 2.38 -1.23 3.88
C ARG A 76 3.72 -1.78 4.31
N CYS A 77 4.47 -2.33 3.35
CA CYS A 77 5.73 -3.00 3.65
C CYS A 77 6.70 -2.81 2.51
N THR A 78 7.95 -2.47 2.81
CA THR A 78 9.01 -2.39 1.80
C THR A 78 9.44 -3.79 1.37
N LEU A 79 10.00 -3.91 0.16
CA LEU A 79 10.39 -5.21 -0.37
C LEU A 79 11.62 -5.79 0.34
N ASP A 80 12.57 -4.95 0.76
CA ASP A 80 13.68 -5.35 1.64
C ASP A 80 13.17 -5.87 2.99
N GLY A 81 12.07 -5.31 3.49
CA GLY A 81 11.37 -5.83 4.66
C GLY A 81 10.84 -7.23 4.46
N VAL A 82 10.14 -7.47 3.35
CA VAL A 82 9.64 -8.82 3.01
C VAL A 82 10.80 -9.82 2.93
N ILE A 83 11.91 -9.44 2.29
CA ILE A 83 13.13 -10.27 2.24
C ILE A 83 13.64 -10.56 3.65
N HIS A 84 13.79 -9.53 4.48
CA HIS A 84 14.22 -9.67 5.87
C HIS A 84 13.32 -10.63 6.66
N PHE A 85 12.00 -10.53 6.51
CA PHE A 85 11.05 -11.40 7.21
C PHE A 85 11.07 -12.85 6.72
N ILE A 86 11.35 -13.09 5.43
CA ILE A 86 11.56 -14.45 4.90
C ILE A 86 12.81 -15.08 5.51
N GLU A 87 13.88 -14.32 5.63
CA GLU A 87 15.17 -14.83 6.10
C GLU A 87 15.24 -14.98 7.63
N ASN A 88 14.67 -14.02 8.36
CA ASN A 88 14.88 -13.87 9.81
C ASN A 88 13.60 -14.01 10.64
N GLY A 89 12.44 -14.18 10.01
CA GLY A 89 11.14 -14.13 10.69
C GLY A 89 10.74 -12.70 11.08
N PHE A 90 9.72 -12.57 11.92
CA PHE A 90 9.05 -11.28 12.20
C PHE A 90 9.42 -10.64 13.55
N HIS A 91 10.41 -11.17 14.25
CA HIS A 91 10.77 -10.71 15.59
C HIS A 91 11.36 -9.29 15.59
N GLU A 92 12.01 -8.90 14.51
CA GLU A 92 12.64 -7.58 14.35
C GLU A 92 11.96 -6.80 13.23
N GLY A 93 11.67 -5.52 13.44
CA GLY A 93 11.26 -4.60 12.39
C GLY A 93 9.82 -4.70 11.85
N PHE A 94 9.06 -5.75 12.18
CA PHE A 94 7.65 -5.89 11.76
C PHE A 94 6.69 -5.00 12.55
N PHE A 95 6.81 -4.96 13.88
CA PHE A 95 6.05 -4.04 14.73
C PHE A 95 6.86 -2.76 15.03
N PRO A 96 6.22 -1.70 15.55
CA PRO A 96 6.96 -0.53 16.01
C PRO A 96 8.00 -0.89 17.08
N PRO A 97 9.13 -0.16 17.14
CA PRO A 97 10.17 -0.42 18.13
C PRO A 97 9.68 -0.15 19.56
N GLY A 98 10.18 -0.96 20.49
CA GLY A 98 9.83 -0.89 21.92
C GLY A 98 8.62 -1.75 22.31
N PRO A 99 8.34 -1.88 23.61
CA PRO A 99 7.16 -2.62 24.07
C PRO A 99 5.87 -1.81 23.88
N PRO A 100 4.70 -2.47 23.78
CA PRO A 100 3.41 -1.79 23.89
C PRO A 100 3.28 -1.01 25.21
N PRO A 101 2.48 0.08 25.25
CA PRO A 101 1.71 0.60 24.14
C PRO A 101 2.60 1.29 23.10
N TYR A 102 2.42 0.91 21.84
CA TYR A 102 3.04 1.56 20.71
C TYR A 102 2.50 2.97 20.56
N ARG A 103 3.39 3.90 20.21
CA ARG A 103 3.01 5.28 19.94
C ARG A 103 2.44 5.38 18.53
N PRO A 104 1.15 5.76 18.36
CA PRO A 104 0.62 6.07 17.06
C PRO A 104 1.16 7.40 16.54
N GLU A 105 1.18 7.55 15.23
CA GLU A 105 1.60 8.74 14.52
C GLU A 105 0.46 9.22 13.61
N CYS A 106 0.04 10.47 13.79
CA CYS A 106 -0.98 11.07 12.94
C CYS A 106 -0.37 11.45 11.59
N VAL A 107 -0.89 10.88 10.51
CA VAL A 107 -0.49 11.17 9.12
C VAL A 107 -1.73 11.54 8.32
N GLY A 108 -1.95 12.84 8.16
CA GLY A 108 -3.16 13.37 7.54
C GLY A 108 -4.42 12.93 8.29
N ILE A 109 -5.30 12.18 7.62
CA ILE A 109 -6.52 11.63 8.24
C ILE A 109 -6.30 10.26 8.93
N TRP A 110 -5.11 9.70 8.82
CA TRP A 110 -4.79 8.36 9.30
C TRP A 110 -4.05 8.39 10.63
N VAL A 111 -4.30 7.35 11.43
CA VAL A 111 -3.49 7.02 12.61
C VAL A 111 -2.63 5.82 12.21
N LEU A 112 -1.31 6.01 12.18
CA LEU A 112 -0.36 4.99 11.75
C LEU A 112 0.43 4.45 12.92
N PHE A 113 0.73 3.16 12.89
CA PHE A 113 1.85 2.60 13.64
C PHE A 113 2.95 2.25 12.65
N ARG A 114 4.19 2.68 12.90
CA ARG A 114 5.31 2.43 11.99
C ARG A 114 6.38 1.54 12.64
N GLY A 115 6.68 0.44 11.97
CA GLY A 115 7.90 -0.33 12.17
C GLY A 115 9.03 0.19 11.31
N ILE A 116 10.13 -0.56 11.26
CA ILE A 116 11.27 -0.25 10.39
C ILE A 116 10.87 -0.48 8.92
N HIS A 117 10.23 -1.61 8.65
CA HIS A 117 9.87 -2.03 7.30
C HIS A 117 8.36 -2.04 7.03
N THR A 118 7.55 -1.55 7.96
CA THR A 118 6.10 -1.66 7.90
C THR A 118 5.39 -0.39 8.36
N ALA A 119 4.17 -0.18 7.86
CA ALA A 119 3.22 0.71 8.49
C ALA A 119 1.80 0.15 8.47
N PHE A 120 1.09 0.42 9.55
CA PHE A 120 -0.25 -0.08 9.80
C PHE A 120 -1.23 1.10 9.88
N ALA A 121 -2.06 1.26 8.84
CA ALA A 121 -3.04 2.34 8.76
C ALA A 121 -4.47 1.93 9.19
N HIS A 122 -4.71 0.62 9.33
CA HIS A 122 -6.04 0.05 9.53
C HIS A 122 -6.19 -0.67 10.88
N PHE A 123 -5.16 -0.63 11.72
CA PHE A 123 -5.06 -1.45 12.92
C PHE A 123 -4.61 -0.62 14.11
N ASP A 124 -5.29 -0.81 15.24
CA ASP A 124 -4.77 -0.38 16.54
C ASP A 124 -3.86 -1.47 17.08
N LEU A 125 -2.54 -1.25 17.03
CA LEU A 125 -1.58 -2.23 17.54
C LEU A 125 -1.52 -2.29 19.07
N ASN A 126 -2.25 -1.41 19.78
CA ASN A 126 -2.41 -1.51 21.22
C ASN A 126 -3.58 -2.40 21.63
N ASP A 127 -4.41 -2.85 20.69
CA ASP A 127 -5.45 -3.86 20.94
C ASP A 127 -4.84 -5.27 20.93
N PRO A 128 -4.86 -6.01 22.06
CA PRO A 128 -4.32 -7.37 22.12
C PRO A 128 -4.98 -8.34 21.13
N LYS A 129 -6.24 -8.10 20.73
CA LYS A 129 -6.92 -8.93 19.72
C LYS A 129 -6.33 -8.76 18.34
N ILE A 130 -5.92 -7.54 18.01
CA ILE A 130 -5.24 -7.22 16.75
C ILE A 130 -3.86 -7.87 16.73
N ILE A 131 -3.10 -7.76 17.81
CA ILE A 131 -1.79 -8.42 17.96
C ILE A 131 -1.92 -9.94 17.80
N SER A 132 -2.82 -10.58 18.56
CA SER A 132 -3.10 -12.02 18.42
C SER A 132 -3.55 -12.39 16.99
N GLY A 133 -4.28 -11.49 16.32
CA GLY A 133 -4.65 -11.63 14.93
C GLY A 133 -3.46 -11.60 13.97
N PHE A 134 -2.44 -10.80 14.26
CA PHE A 134 -1.19 -10.82 13.53
C PHE A 134 -0.37 -12.08 13.82
N ASP A 135 -0.22 -12.49 15.08
CA ASP A 135 0.53 -13.70 15.44
C ASP A 135 0.10 -14.92 14.61
N ARG A 136 -1.22 -15.13 14.46
CA ARG A 136 -1.76 -16.20 13.60
C ARG A 136 -1.41 -16.05 12.12
N LYS A 137 -1.36 -14.81 11.61
CA LYS A 137 -0.94 -14.54 10.21
C LYS A 137 0.55 -14.80 10.02
N LEU A 138 1.37 -14.45 11.02
CA LEU A 138 2.82 -14.68 11.00
C LEU A 138 3.12 -16.19 10.99
N GLU A 139 2.48 -16.94 11.88
CA GLU A 139 2.59 -18.41 11.94
C GLU A 139 2.15 -19.07 10.62
N ARG A 140 1.01 -18.64 10.08
CA ARG A 140 0.52 -19.10 8.78
C ARG A 140 1.51 -18.82 7.64
N TRP A 141 2.14 -17.65 7.64
CA TRP A 141 3.16 -17.29 6.67
C TRP A 141 4.37 -18.23 6.77
N ASP A 142 4.86 -18.48 8.00
CA ASP A 142 5.96 -19.42 8.22
C ASP A 142 5.60 -20.84 7.75
N ASN A 143 4.40 -21.31 8.07
CA ASN A 143 3.90 -22.63 7.63
C ASN A 143 3.83 -22.72 6.10
N LEU A 144 3.31 -21.68 5.43
CA LEU A 144 3.26 -21.59 3.97
C LEU A 144 4.66 -21.73 3.37
N LEU A 145 5.63 -20.92 3.84
CA LEU A 145 6.98 -20.94 3.31
C LEU A 145 7.70 -22.26 3.61
N ASN A 146 7.45 -22.86 4.77
CA ASN A 146 8.07 -24.13 5.18
C ASN A 146 7.41 -25.37 4.55
N GLY A 147 6.37 -25.20 3.73
CA GLY A 147 5.66 -26.32 3.09
C GLY A 147 4.85 -27.16 4.09
N VAL A 148 4.49 -26.60 5.24
CA VAL A 148 3.66 -27.26 6.25
C VAL A 148 2.20 -27.14 5.82
N ALA A 149 1.47 -28.26 5.80
CA ALA A 149 0.03 -28.25 5.56
C ALA A 149 -0.68 -27.37 6.59
N LEU A 150 -1.47 -26.41 6.11
CA LEU A 150 -2.14 -25.42 6.96
C LEU A 150 -3.43 -25.97 7.59
N ASP A 151 -4.06 -26.95 6.93
CA ASP A 151 -5.24 -27.69 7.38
C ASP A 151 -5.41 -28.98 6.56
N ASP A 152 -6.45 -29.76 6.84
CA ASP A 152 -6.78 -31.01 6.14
C ASP A 152 -7.10 -30.82 4.64
N GLN A 153 -7.32 -29.59 4.17
CA GLN A 153 -7.67 -29.27 2.79
C GLN A 153 -6.47 -28.80 1.96
N HIS A 154 -5.36 -28.41 2.58
CA HIS A 154 -4.16 -27.95 1.87
C HIS A 154 -3.02 -28.96 1.99
N THR A 155 -2.45 -29.35 0.85
CA THR A 155 -1.30 -30.26 0.83
C THR A 155 -0.02 -29.53 1.19
N ALA A 156 0.89 -30.21 1.90
CA ALA A 156 2.28 -29.81 1.96
C ALA A 156 2.82 -29.61 0.53
N ASN A 157 3.33 -28.42 0.22
CA ASN A 157 3.81 -28.00 -1.11
C ASN A 157 2.73 -27.60 -2.15
N GLU A 158 1.59 -27.07 -1.72
CA GLU A 158 0.69 -26.39 -2.65
C GLU A 158 1.43 -25.25 -3.40
N PRO A 159 1.31 -25.16 -4.74
CA PRO A 159 1.87 -24.06 -5.51
C PRO A 159 1.35 -22.69 -5.06
N VAL A 160 2.22 -21.67 -4.97
CA VAL A 160 1.86 -20.34 -4.47
C VAL A 160 2.15 -19.24 -5.50
N THR A 161 1.18 -18.38 -5.78
CA THR A 161 1.37 -17.14 -6.55
C THR A 161 1.42 -15.97 -5.58
N PHE A 162 2.61 -15.39 -5.41
CA PHE A 162 2.80 -14.15 -4.67
C PHE A 162 2.46 -12.94 -5.52
N PHE A 163 1.76 -11.98 -4.93
CA PHE A 163 1.35 -10.74 -5.59
C PHE A 163 1.95 -9.54 -4.85
N ARG A 164 2.74 -8.73 -5.56
CA ARG A 164 3.44 -7.56 -5.03
C ARG A 164 3.05 -6.32 -5.80
N THR A 165 2.66 -5.26 -5.08
CA THR A 165 2.66 -3.92 -5.66
C THR A 165 3.95 -3.21 -5.29
N ILE A 166 4.62 -2.61 -6.27
CA ILE A 166 5.80 -1.79 -6.00
C ILE A 166 5.35 -0.51 -5.28
N ALA A 167 5.90 -0.30 -4.08
CA ALA A 167 5.54 0.83 -3.23
C ALA A 167 6.63 1.89 -3.15
N ALA A 168 7.87 1.58 -3.52
CA ALA A 168 8.96 2.55 -3.59
C ALA A 168 8.60 3.74 -4.49
N ARG A 169 9.10 4.91 -4.12
CA ARG A 169 8.91 6.13 -4.89
C ARG A 169 9.51 5.98 -6.28
N ASP A 170 10.76 5.51 -6.40
CA ASP A 170 11.30 5.07 -7.69
C ASP A 170 11.04 3.57 -7.82
N PRO A 171 10.22 3.12 -8.78
CA PRO A 171 9.94 1.69 -8.94
C PRO A 171 11.20 0.83 -9.12
N ARG A 172 12.25 1.39 -9.71
CA ARG A 172 13.51 0.68 -9.98
C ARG A 172 14.21 0.20 -8.72
N GLU A 173 14.06 0.93 -7.61
CA GLU A 173 14.68 0.57 -6.33
C GLU A 173 14.15 -0.78 -5.83
N GLU A 174 12.83 -1.00 -5.86
CA GLU A 174 12.27 -2.30 -5.50
C GLU A 174 12.46 -3.35 -6.60
N LEU A 175 12.37 -2.98 -7.88
CA LEU A 175 12.61 -3.93 -8.97
C LEU A 175 14.01 -4.55 -8.90
N ALA A 176 15.02 -3.77 -8.48
CA ALA A 176 16.38 -4.26 -8.26
C ALA A 176 16.49 -5.30 -7.13
N LEU A 177 15.51 -5.39 -6.23
CA LEU A 177 15.48 -6.35 -5.12
C LEU A 177 14.80 -7.68 -5.47
N ILE A 178 14.16 -7.80 -6.64
CA ILE A 178 13.46 -9.02 -7.05
C ILE A 178 14.38 -10.26 -7.07
N PRO A 179 15.62 -10.21 -7.59
CA PRO A 179 16.53 -11.36 -7.52
C PRO A 179 16.85 -11.78 -6.07
N ALA A 180 16.96 -10.82 -5.15
CA ALA A 180 17.21 -11.11 -3.74
C ALA A 180 15.98 -11.74 -3.05
N LEU A 181 14.77 -11.32 -3.42
CA LEU A 181 13.53 -11.97 -2.97
C LEU A 181 13.44 -13.42 -3.44
N GLU A 182 13.71 -13.68 -4.72
CA GLU A 182 13.71 -15.04 -5.25
C GLU A 182 14.77 -15.92 -4.57
N ALA A 183 15.97 -15.37 -4.35
CA ALA A 183 17.02 -16.06 -3.61
C ALA A 183 16.60 -16.38 -2.16
N ALA A 184 15.96 -15.44 -1.46
CA ALA A 184 15.46 -15.65 -0.10
C ALA A 184 14.38 -16.74 -0.04
N LEU A 185 13.41 -16.73 -0.97
CA LEU A 185 12.38 -17.77 -1.08
C LEU A 185 13.01 -19.15 -1.34
N LYS A 186 13.92 -19.24 -2.33
CA LYS A 186 14.61 -20.49 -2.66
C LYS A 186 15.48 -21.01 -1.52
N LYS A 187 16.15 -20.12 -0.79
CA LYS A 187 16.95 -20.46 0.40
C LYS A 187 16.07 -20.95 1.54
N ARG A 188 14.90 -20.32 1.76
CA ARG A 188 13.95 -20.71 2.81
C ARG A 188 13.30 -22.05 2.52
N ASN A 189 12.88 -22.29 1.28
CA ASN A 189 12.34 -23.57 0.85
C ASN A 189 12.67 -23.84 -0.64
N PRO A 190 13.67 -24.68 -0.94
CA PRO A 190 14.07 -25.02 -2.31
C PRO A 190 13.00 -25.74 -3.12
N HIS A 191 11.98 -26.31 -2.46
CA HIS A 191 10.91 -27.08 -3.09
C HIS A 191 9.61 -26.28 -3.23
N LEU A 192 9.57 -25.03 -2.76
CA LEU A 192 8.40 -24.19 -2.89
C LEU A 192 8.15 -23.89 -4.38
N ASP A 193 7.05 -24.40 -4.93
CA ASP A 193 6.62 -23.99 -6.26
C ASP A 193 5.95 -22.62 -6.21
N TYR A 194 6.75 -21.57 -6.32
CA TYR A 194 6.24 -20.20 -6.33
C TYR A 194 6.25 -19.55 -7.71
N ARG A 195 5.37 -18.56 -7.85
CA ARG A 195 5.34 -17.56 -8.92
C ARG A 195 5.20 -16.19 -8.28
N LEU A 196 5.71 -15.16 -8.94
CA LEU A 196 5.67 -13.78 -8.48
C LEU A 196 5.04 -12.89 -9.56
N VAL A 197 4.00 -12.16 -9.18
CA VAL A 197 3.39 -11.11 -10.00
C VAL A 197 3.76 -9.77 -9.37
N VAL A 198 4.51 -8.97 -10.10
CA VAL A 198 4.93 -7.62 -9.69
C VAL A 198 4.13 -6.59 -10.46
N VAL A 199 3.55 -5.63 -9.74
CA VAL A 199 2.70 -4.59 -10.31
C VAL A 199 3.22 -3.20 -9.95
N VAL A 200 3.44 -2.39 -10.97
CA VAL A 200 3.81 -0.96 -10.87
C VAL A 200 2.61 -0.12 -11.26
N HIS A 201 2.40 1.01 -10.59
CA HIS A 201 1.24 1.87 -10.85
C HIS A 201 1.62 3.12 -11.63
N ASP A 202 0.65 3.64 -12.39
CA ASP A 202 0.62 5.01 -12.91
C ASP A 202 1.86 5.35 -13.75
N GLN A 203 2.18 4.47 -14.70
CA GLN A 203 3.35 4.60 -15.56
C GLN A 203 3.02 5.33 -16.88
N GLY A 204 1.77 5.76 -17.04
CA GLY A 204 1.33 6.62 -18.13
C GLY A 204 0.99 5.89 -19.41
N PHE A 205 0.61 4.62 -19.35
CA PHE A 205 0.09 3.89 -20.50
C PHE A 205 -1.36 4.30 -20.81
N LEU A 206 -1.73 4.27 -22.08
CA LEU A 206 -3.13 4.38 -22.49
C LEU A 206 -3.94 3.15 -22.07
N ASN A 207 -3.30 1.98 -22.09
CA ASN A 207 -3.93 0.74 -21.65
C ASN A 207 -3.96 0.68 -20.13
N SER A 208 -5.07 0.21 -19.57
CA SER A 208 -5.22 0.03 -18.11
C SER A 208 -4.17 -0.90 -17.51
N THR A 209 -3.60 -1.79 -18.32
CA THR A 209 -2.61 -2.80 -17.93
C THR A 209 -1.67 -3.06 -19.09
N THR A 210 -0.37 -3.12 -18.81
CA THR A 210 0.68 -3.46 -19.77
C THR A 210 1.63 -4.46 -19.13
N GLU A 211 1.85 -5.61 -19.78
CA GLU A 211 2.87 -6.58 -19.37
C GLU A 211 4.23 -6.17 -19.96
N PHE A 212 5.28 -6.27 -19.15
CA PHE A 212 6.67 -6.09 -19.56
C PHE A 212 7.30 -7.43 -19.88
N GLN A 213 8.52 -7.42 -20.40
CA GLN A 213 9.33 -8.64 -20.36
C GLN A 213 9.41 -9.18 -18.92
N PRO A 214 9.31 -10.51 -18.74
CA PRO A 214 9.38 -11.12 -17.42
C PRO A 214 10.75 -10.85 -16.77
N LEU A 215 10.75 -10.69 -15.45
CA LEU A 215 11.98 -10.44 -14.68
C LEU A 215 12.78 -11.73 -14.46
N SER A 216 12.09 -12.87 -14.45
CA SER A 216 12.66 -14.22 -14.34
C SER A 216 11.66 -15.23 -14.90
N GLU A 217 12.03 -16.52 -14.93
CA GLU A 217 11.11 -17.61 -15.29
C GLU A 217 9.90 -17.71 -14.35
N ARG A 218 10.01 -17.17 -13.13
CA ARG A 218 8.96 -17.21 -12.11
C ARG A 218 8.35 -15.85 -11.82
N CYS A 219 8.79 -14.79 -12.49
CA CYS A 219 8.40 -13.42 -12.16
C CYS A 219 7.90 -12.64 -13.37
N THR A 220 6.61 -12.27 -13.36
CA THR A 220 6.02 -11.35 -14.35
C THR A 220 5.98 -9.92 -13.81
N LEU A 221 6.16 -8.95 -14.70
CA LEU A 221 6.10 -7.53 -14.38
C LEU A 221 4.98 -6.87 -15.18
N TRP A 222 4.11 -6.17 -14.47
CA TRP A 222 2.98 -5.46 -15.02
C TRP A 222 3.05 -3.99 -14.60
N ALA A 223 2.71 -3.09 -15.51
CA ALA A 223 2.24 -1.77 -15.13
C ALA A 223 0.72 -1.74 -15.22
N LEU A 224 0.10 -0.97 -14.34
CA LEU A 224 -1.29 -0.56 -14.47
C LEU A 224 -1.39 0.96 -14.47
N ASP A 225 -2.43 1.45 -15.13
CA ASP A 225 -2.80 2.86 -15.14
C ASP A 225 -4.24 3.04 -14.66
N TYR A 226 -4.50 4.21 -14.10
CA TYR A 226 -5.79 4.52 -13.51
C TYR A 226 -6.82 4.82 -14.60
N THR A 227 -7.93 4.09 -14.59
CA THR A 227 -9.01 4.27 -15.58
C THR A 227 -10.07 5.27 -15.15
N GLU A 228 -10.04 5.72 -13.89
CA GLU A 228 -11.07 6.52 -13.26
C GLU A 228 -10.50 7.83 -12.67
N THR A 229 -11.38 8.81 -12.50
CA THR A 229 -11.03 10.14 -11.95
C THR A 229 -10.47 10.08 -10.53
N ASP A 230 -9.75 11.12 -10.13
CA ASP A 230 -9.19 11.32 -8.78
C ASP A 230 -10.24 11.42 -7.66
N LYS A 231 -11.52 11.64 -8.00
CA LYS A 231 -12.65 11.61 -7.06
C LYS A 231 -12.95 10.22 -6.49
N LYS A 232 -12.43 9.16 -7.11
CA LYS A 232 -12.60 7.77 -6.67
C LYS A 232 -11.41 7.31 -5.82
N THR A 233 -11.63 6.32 -4.95
CA THR A 233 -10.55 5.77 -4.15
C THR A 233 -9.48 5.14 -5.05
N LEU A 234 -8.24 5.05 -4.56
CA LEU A 234 -7.15 4.44 -5.34
C LEU A 234 -7.47 3.00 -5.76
N PHE A 235 -8.18 2.25 -4.91
CA PHE A 235 -8.63 0.90 -5.25
C PHE A 235 -9.68 0.91 -6.35
N ASP A 236 -10.69 1.80 -6.28
CA ASP A 236 -11.72 1.90 -7.32
C ASP A 236 -11.11 2.18 -8.70
N ARG A 237 -10.07 3.04 -8.73
CA ARG A 237 -9.36 3.45 -9.95
C ARG A 237 -8.46 2.36 -10.53
N SER A 238 -8.10 1.33 -9.76
CA SER A 238 -7.14 0.29 -10.16
C SER A 238 -7.70 -1.13 -10.17
N GLN A 239 -8.86 -1.38 -9.55
CA GLN A 239 -9.41 -2.73 -9.36
C GLN A 239 -9.63 -3.51 -10.66
N GLN A 240 -10.03 -2.83 -11.74
CA GLN A 240 -10.25 -3.48 -13.04
C GLN A 240 -8.93 -3.97 -13.62
N ALA A 241 -7.90 -3.13 -13.56
CA ALA A 241 -6.56 -3.47 -14.01
C ALA A 241 -5.97 -4.63 -13.19
N TYR A 242 -6.08 -4.55 -11.86
CA TYR A 242 -5.69 -5.66 -10.99
C TYR A 242 -6.40 -6.96 -11.34
N ALA A 243 -7.71 -6.92 -11.61
CA ALA A 243 -8.44 -8.12 -11.98
C ALA A 243 -7.93 -8.73 -13.29
N LYS A 244 -7.65 -7.92 -14.31
CA LYS A 244 -7.07 -8.40 -15.57
C LYS A 244 -5.73 -9.09 -15.32
N ILE A 245 -4.85 -8.49 -14.50
CA ILE A 245 -3.55 -9.07 -14.14
C ILE A 245 -3.74 -10.40 -13.38
N VAL A 246 -4.62 -10.44 -12.38
CA VAL A 246 -4.90 -11.67 -11.62
C VAL A 246 -5.44 -12.77 -12.54
N MET A 247 -6.42 -12.45 -13.40
CA MET A 247 -6.97 -13.41 -14.36
C MET A 247 -5.93 -13.90 -15.37
N ALA A 248 -5.04 -13.03 -15.84
CA ALA A 248 -3.91 -13.43 -16.67
C ALA A 248 -2.98 -14.38 -15.92
N SER A 249 -2.69 -14.12 -14.65
CA SER A 249 -1.79 -14.93 -13.82
C SER A 249 -2.33 -16.33 -13.47
N LEU A 250 -3.65 -16.54 -13.60
CA LEU A 250 -4.28 -17.85 -13.42
C LEU A 250 -4.01 -18.82 -14.58
N ASN A 251 -3.71 -18.31 -15.77
CA ASN A 251 -3.46 -19.15 -16.93
C ASN A 251 -1.98 -19.56 -16.97
N ASP A 252 -1.71 -20.85 -16.85
CA ASP A 252 -0.34 -21.40 -16.90
C ASP A 252 0.38 -21.07 -18.22
N ASP A 253 -0.35 -20.96 -19.33
CA ASP A 253 0.20 -20.61 -20.64
C ASP A 253 0.69 -19.15 -20.74
N ASN A 254 0.32 -18.30 -19.77
CA ASN A 254 0.77 -16.92 -19.71
C ASN A 254 2.09 -16.77 -18.96
N TRP A 255 2.53 -17.79 -18.22
CA TRP A 255 3.82 -17.72 -17.56
C TRP A 255 4.92 -17.97 -18.57
N PRO A 256 6.09 -17.30 -18.42
CA PRO A 256 7.26 -17.67 -19.19
C PRO A 256 7.43 -19.17 -18.99
N ALA A 257 7.22 -19.96 -20.05
CA ALA A 257 7.46 -21.39 -19.95
C ALA A 257 8.87 -21.53 -19.36
N ILE A 258 9.06 -22.53 -18.49
CA ILE A 258 10.40 -23.04 -18.21
C ILE A 258 10.87 -23.61 -19.56
N ARG A 259 11.25 -22.73 -20.48
CA ARG A 259 11.55 -23.05 -21.86
C ARG A 259 12.87 -23.78 -21.76
N THR A 260 12.83 -25.09 -21.93
CA THR A 260 14.03 -25.81 -22.31
C THR A 260 14.65 -25.05 -23.50
N PRO A 261 15.98 -24.82 -23.52
CA PRO A 261 16.62 -23.82 -24.39
C PRO A 261 16.41 -23.95 -25.91
N ALA A 262 15.62 -24.91 -26.40
CA ALA A 262 15.48 -25.23 -27.82
C ALA A 262 14.40 -24.41 -28.58
N GLU A 263 13.50 -23.67 -27.91
CA GLU A 263 12.34 -23.04 -28.58
C GLU A 263 12.20 -21.52 -28.30
N SER A 264 13.30 -20.79 -28.43
CA SER A 264 13.41 -19.38 -28.03
C SER A 264 13.19 -18.34 -29.15
N ASN A 265 12.22 -18.51 -30.05
CA ASN A 265 11.98 -17.52 -31.14
C ASN A 265 10.53 -17.05 -31.32
N VAL A 266 9.65 -17.21 -30.33
CA VAL A 266 8.31 -16.60 -30.37
C VAL A 266 8.01 -15.90 -29.05
N THR A 267 8.17 -14.58 -29.03
CA THR A 267 7.72 -13.68 -27.97
C THR A 267 6.30 -13.21 -28.35
N VAL A 268 5.29 -13.77 -27.69
CA VAL A 268 3.90 -13.33 -27.87
C VAL A 268 3.64 -12.19 -26.90
N LEU A 269 3.59 -10.97 -27.43
CA LEU A 269 3.04 -9.83 -26.71
C LEU A 269 1.53 -9.96 -26.65
N ARG A 270 0.99 -10.19 -25.46
CA ARG A 270 -0.45 -10.34 -25.25
C ARG A 270 -1.00 -9.03 -24.71
N ILE A 271 -1.67 -8.29 -25.59
CA ILE A 271 -2.64 -7.30 -25.13
C ILE A 271 -3.89 -8.08 -24.73
N VAL A 272 -4.23 -8.02 -23.44
CA VAL A 272 -5.40 -8.73 -22.93
C VAL A 272 -6.64 -7.87 -23.18
N GLU A 273 -7.13 -7.88 -24.42
CA GLU A 273 -8.14 -6.92 -24.91
C GLU A 273 -9.59 -7.22 -24.52
N SER A 274 -9.90 -8.36 -23.91
CA SER A 274 -11.31 -8.68 -23.59
C SER A 274 -11.45 -9.60 -22.39
N PHE A 275 -11.79 -9.02 -21.24
CA PHE A 275 -12.40 -9.72 -20.11
C PHE A 275 -13.77 -9.11 -19.83
N PRO A 276 -14.73 -9.89 -19.30
CA PRO A 276 -16.03 -9.36 -18.92
C PRO A 276 -15.85 -8.18 -17.96
N ASP A 277 -16.51 -7.07 -18.27
CA ASP A 277 -16.48 -5.88 -17.42
C ASP A 277 -16.92 -6.26 -16.00
N LEU A 278 -16.04 -6.07 -15.02
CA LEU A 278 -16.39 -6.30 -13.61
C LEU A 278 -17.52 -5.39 -13.12
N ARG A 279 -17.87 -4.35 -13.89
CA ARG A 279 -19.07 -3.53 -13.68
C ARG A 279 -20.38 -4.26 -13.98
N SER A 280 -20.34 -5.42 -14.66
CA SER A 280 -21.51 -6.29 -14.88
C SER A 280 -21.85 -7.20 -13.67
N LEU A 281 -21.05 -7.15 -12.61
CA LEU A 281 -21.49 -7.56 -11.28
C LEU A 281 -22.47 -6.48 -10.77
N PRO A 282 -23.64 -6.86 -10.22
CA PRO A 282 -24.83 -6.01 -10.22
C PRO A 282 -24.58 -4.61 -9.61
N ALA A 283 -24.67 -3.59 -10.47
CA ALA A 283 -25.17 -2.26 -10.17
C ALA A 283 -25.87 -1.71 -11.43
N SER A 284 -27.07 -1.16 -11.23
CA SER A 284 -28.10 -0.78 -12.22
C SER A 284 -27.63 -0.08 -13.51
N ASP A 285 -28.11 -0.62 -14.63
CA ASP A 285 -28.49 -0.04 -15.95
C ASP A 285 -27.78 1.23 -16.45
N ASP A 286 -26.91 1.11 -17.47
CA ASP A 286 -27.26 1.36 -18.88
C ASP A 286 -26.03 1.28 -19.82
N LEU A 287 -26.25 0.76 -21.03
CA LEU A 287 -25.26 0.42 -22.07
C LEU A 287 -25.09 1.54 -23.11
N VAL A 288 -23.85 1.74 -23.60
CA VAL A 288 -23.58 2.14 -24.99
C VAL A 288 -22.36 1.38 -25.53
N ALA A 289 -22.49 0.85 -26.74
CA ALA A 289 -21.50 0.05 -27.46
C ALA A 289 -20.46 0.92 -28.19
N VAL A 290 -19.26 0.37 -28.43
CA VAL A 290 -18.35 0.84 -29.49
C VAL A 290 -17.60 -0.33 -30.13
N ASP A 291 -17.40 -0.18 -31.45
CA ASP A 291 -16.94 -1.15 -32.46
C ASP A 291 -15.55 -1.77 -32.29
N ALA A 292 -15.40 -2.93 -32.94
CA ALA A 292 -14.19 -3.72 -33.09
C ALA A 292 -13.33 -3.26 -34.29
N ALA A 293 -12.02 -3.07 -34.06
CA ALA A 293 -10.98 -3.13 -35.10
C ALA A 293 -9.62 -3.53 -34.46
N SER A 294 -8.89 -4.43 -35.13
CA SER A 294 -7.63 -5.07 -34.68
C SER A 294 -6.39 -4.13 -34.68
N PRO A 295 -5.21 -4.63 -34.25
CA PRO A 295 -4.62 -4.46 -32.92
C PRO A 295 -3.58 -3.31 -32.87
N PRO A 296 -3.35 -2.65 -31.72
CA PRO A 296 -2.17 -1.82 -31.59
C PRO A 296 -0.96 -2.71 -31.25
N LYS A 297 -0.09 -3.01 -32.23
CA LYS A 297 1.27 -3.54 -31.97
C LYS A 297 2.20 -2.54 -31.27
N HIS A 298 1.67 -1.40 -30.85
CA HIS A 298 2.41 -0.29 -30.27
C HIS A 298 1.75 0.14 -28.98
N VAL A 299 2.54 0.18 -27.91
CA VAL A 299 2.12 0.74 -26.63
C VAL A 299 2.25 2.25 -26.72
N GLN A 300 1.11 2.95 -26.61
CA GLN A 300 1.05 4.40 -26.63
C GLN A 300 0.98 4.95 -25.19
N LEU A 301 1.78 5.98 -24.91
CA LEU A 301 1.87 6.65 -23.61
C LEU A 301 1.04 7.96 -23.61
N LEU A 302 0.43 8.30 -22.48
CA LEU A 302 -0.27 9.57 -22.28
C LEU A 302 0.72 10.74 -22.24
N PRO A 303 0.48 11.82 -22.99
CA PRO A 303 1.36 12.99 -23.00
C PRO A 303 1.17 13.82 -21.74
N GLN A 304 2.23 13.99 -20.95
CA GLN A 304 2.30 15.01 -19.90
C GLN A 304 3.63 15.77 -19.95
N HIS A 305 4.06 16.23 -21.14
CA HIS A 305 5.20 17.14 -21.43
C HIS A 305 6.44 16.58 -22.15
N VAL A 306 6.51 15.29 -22.47
CA VAL A 306 7.56 14.78 -23.38
C VAL A 306 6.91 13.81 -24.37
N ALA A 307 7.12 14.05 -25.66
CA ALA A 307 6.73 13.11 -26.70
C ALA A 307 7.62 11.88 -26.60
N PHE A 308 7.08 10.78 -26.09
CA PHE A 308 7.81 9.51 -26.01
C PHE A 308 7.67 8.74 -27.31
N VAL A 309 8.80 8.24 -27.80
CA VAL A 309 8.85 7.35 -28.97
C VAL A 309 8.11 6.05 -28.62
N PRO A 310 7.20 5.55 -29.47
CA PRO A 310 6.55 4.27 -29.26
C PRO A 310 7.61 3.16 -29.10
N VAL A 311 7.58 2.45 -27.99
CA VAL A 311 8.48 1.31 -27.74
C VAL A 311 7.73 0.03 -28.16
N PRO A 312 8.28 -0.80 -29.07
CA PRO A 312 7.75 -2.13 -29.34
C PRO A 312 7.63 -2.91 -28.04
N ALA A 313 6.54 -3.65 -27.83
CA ALA A 313 6.31 -4.19 -26.51
C ALA A 313 7.32 -5.30 -26.12
N ASP A 314 7.99 -5.92 -27.10
CA ASP A 314 9.11 -6.85 -26.92
C ASP A 314 10.40 -6.15 -26.52
N GLU A 315 10.43 -4.82 -26.58
CA GLU A 315 11.51 -3.96 -26.13
C GLU A 315 11.22 -3.31 -24.77
N LEU A 316 10.05 -3.56 -24.16
CA LEU A 316 9.68 -3.07 -22.83
C LEU A 316 10.39 -3.89 -21.73
N THR A 317 11.63 -3.50 -21.46
CA THR A 317 12.43 -3.99 -20.33
C THR A 317 12.52 -2.95 -19.22
N VAL A 318 12.92 -3.38 -18.02
CA VAL A 318 13.14 -2.48 -16.87
C VAL A 318 14.14 -1.37 -17.21
N ASP A 319 15.22 -1.69 -17.92
CA ASP A 319 16.30 -0.74 -18.22
C ASP A 319 15.96 0.25 -19.34
N ARG A 320 15.04 -0.13 -20.24
CA ARG A 320 14.66 0.71 -21.38
C ARG A 320 13.47 1.61 -21.08
N PHE A 321 12.65 1.24 -20.11
CA PHE A 321 11.47 2.01 -19.76
C PHE A 321 11.80 3.21 -18.87
N GLN A 322 11.17 4.34 -19.16
CA GLN A 322 11.33 5.56 -18.37
C GLN A 322 10.30 5.57 -17.24
N TRP A 323 10.71 5.02 -16.10
CA TRP A 323 9.87 4.89 -14.92
C TRP A 323 9.43 6.25 -14.36
N ARG A 324 8.13 6.36 -14.04
CA ARG A 324 7.56 7.47 -13.30
C ARG A 324 7.63 7.16 -11.81
N SER A 325 7.95 8.17 -11.01
CA SER A 325 7.95 8.04 -9.57
C SER A 325 6.53 7.88 -9.03
N HIS A 326 6.33 6.94 -8.11
CA HIS A 326 5.08 6.80 -7.37
C HIS A 326 4.91 7.93 -6.35
N ASN A 327 3.74 8.58 -6.41
CA ASN A 327 3.28 9.47 -5.35
C ASN A 327 2.22 8.81 -4.47
N ASN A 328 1.25 8.10 -5.06
CA ASN A 328 0.06 7.64 -4.34
C ASN A 328 0.27 6.38 -3.46
N ILE A 329 1.27 5.55 -3.79
CA ILE A 329 1.55 4.29 -3.07
C ILE A 329 2.78 4.41 -2.18
N ALA A 330 3.77 5.19 -2.61
CA ALA A 330 4.92 5.50 -1.77
C ALA A 330 4.54 6.31 -0.54
N LEU A 331 3.44 7.08 -0.63
CA LEU A 331 3.03 8.04 0.39
C LEU A 331 1.63 7.73 0.95
N ILE A 332 1.39 8.18 2.17
CA ILE A 332 0.07 8.40 2.79
C ILE A 332 0.00 9.91 3.05
N ASP A 333 -0.89 10.62 2.37
CA ASP A 333 -1.05 12.08 2.46
C ASP A 333 0.28 12.86 2.30
N GLY A 334 1.08 12.48 1.30
CA GLY A 334 2.39 13.11 1.01
C GLY A 334 3.55 12.65 1.91
N ILE A 335 3.28 11.90 2.96
CA ILE A 335 4.27 11.37 3.91
C ILE A 335 4.62 9.94 3.53
N ALA A 336 5.90 9.57 3.58
CA ALA A 336 6.33 8.22 3.26
C ALA A 336 5.57 7.17 4.08
N SER A 337 5.05 6.20 3.35
CA SER A 337 4.07 5.26 3.88
C SER A 337 4.71 4.10 4.64
N VAL A 338 6.00 3.88 4.42
CA VAL A 338 6.93 3.08 5.23
C VAL A 338 8.16 3.98 5.42
N GLY A 339 9.00 3.76 6.44
CA GLY A 339 10.17 4.60 6.79
C GLY A 339 10.80 5.37 5.62
N GLY A 340 10.91 6.70 5.77
CA GLY A 340 10.84 7.61 4.63
C GLY A 340 12.07 7.74 3.74
N THR A 341 11.82 8.15 2.49
CA THR A 341 12.89 8.67 1.61
C THR A 341 13.23 10.12 1.92
N CYS A 342 12.35 10.86 2.62
CA CYS A 342 12.65 12.08 3.38
C CYS A 342 11.83 11.99 4.67
N VAL A 343 12.49 11.98 5.82
CA VAL A 343 12.03 11.29 7.05
C VAL A 343 10.91 12.03 7.82
N GLY A 344 9.88 12.56 7.16
CA GLY A 344 8.79 13.27 7.84
C GLY A 344 9.23 14.55 8.57
N ILE A 345 8.37 15.08 9.43
CA ILE A 345 8.64 16.32 10.17
C ILE A 345 9.86 16.14 11.09
N GLY A 346 10.90 16.96 10.89
CA GLY A 346 12.11 16.98 11.74
C GLY A 346 13.27 16.08 11.27
N SER A 347 13.29 15.72 9.98
CA SER A 347 14.27 14.77 9.44
C SER A 347 15.29 15.28 8.45
N THR A 348 15.22 16.58 8.18
CA THR A 348 15.92 17.19 7.08
C THR A 348 17.38 17.42 7.47
N ARG A 349 18.26 16.49 7.06
CA ARG A 349 19.67 16.82 6.89
C ARG A 349 19.76 17.77 5.69
N CYS A 350 20.02 19.04 5.94
CA CYS A 350 20.25 20.02 4.87
C CYS A 350 21.72 19.94 4.45
N GLN A 351 21.96 19.75 3.15
CA GLN A 351 23.31 19.77 2.57
C GLN A 351 23.33 20.86 1.48
N LEU A 352 24.18 21.87 1.66
CA LEU A 352 24.36 22.97 0.71
C LEU A 352 23.06 23.74 0.36
N GLY A 353 22.15 23.92 1.33
CA GLY A 353 20.90 24.67 1.11
C GLY A 353 19.80 23.90 0.39
N THR A 354 20.01 22.60 0.14
CA THR A 354 19.00 21.67 -0.38
C THR A 354 18.70 20.59 0.64
N CYS A 355 17.48 20.09 0.66
CA CYS A 355 17.20 18.84 1.38
C CYS A 355 18.10 17.74 0.79
N ALA A 356 18.95 17.11 1.61
CA ALA A 356 19.86 16.05 1.16
C ALA A 356 19.12 14.82 0.59
N PHE A 357 17.79 14.77 0.77
CA PHE A 357 16.94 13.66 0.40
C PHE A 357 16.01 13.96 -0.79
N CYS A 358 15.31 15.11 -0.84
CA CYS A 358 14.43 15.46 -1.97
C CYS A 358 14.99 16.52 -2.93
N GLY A 359 16.16 17.11 -2.64
CA GLY A 359 16.78 18.15 -3.45
C GLY A 359 16.03 19.49 -3.50
N ASN A 360 14.88 19.62 -2.81
CA ASN A 360 14.07 20.83 -2.83
C ASN A 360 14.76 21.97 -2.05
N THR A 361 14.83 23.16 -2.67
CA THR A 361 15.40 24.39 -2.11
C THR A 361 14.37 25.27 -1.39
N ASN A 362 13.07 25.05 -1.64
CA ASN A 362 12.04 26.05 -1.38
C ASN A 362 11.14 25.78 -0.16
N LEU A 363 11.20 24.62 0.49
CA LEU A 363 10.15 24.21 1.45
C LEU A 363 10.59 23.52 2.76
N HIS A 364 11.89 23.42 3.07
CA HIS A 364 12.33 22.77 4.33
C HIS A 364 13.36 23.62 5.09
N LYS A 365 12.89 24.49 5.99
CA LYS A 365 13.73 25.41 6.78
C LYS A 365 14.30 24.82 8.08
N ALA A 366 13.98 23.57 8.41
CA ALA A 366 14.42 22.91 9.65
C ALA A 366 15.85 22.35 9.52
N GLY A 367 16.85 23.21 9.71
CA GLY A 367 18.28 22.84 9.86
C GLY A 367 18.76 22.82 11.31
N ARG A 368 17.86 22.63 12.29
CA ARG A 368 18.09 22.83 13.72
C ARG A 368 17.96 21.52 14.51
N PRO A 369 18.51 21.42 15.74
CA PRO A 369 18.49 20.17 16.51
C PRO A 369 17.06 19.63 16.71
N PHE A 370 16.92 18.31 16.64
CA PHE A 370 15.66 17.57 16.74
C PHE A 370 14.83 17.93 17.99
N ARG A 371 15.51 18.30 19.09
CA ARG A 371 14.92 18.84 20.32
C ARG A 371 15.86 19.88 20.95
N THR A 372 15.28 20.96 21.45
CA THR A 372 15.95 21.98 22.25
C THR A 372 15.79 21.72 23.76
N ASN A 373 14.77 20.97 24.16
CA ASN A 373 14.40 20.65 25.55
C ASN A 373 14.18 21.88 26.46
N ARG A 374 14.10 23.09 25.90
CA ARG A 374 13.75 24.29 26.68
C ARG A 374 12.22 24.39 26.83
N PRO A 375 11.69 24.85 27.99
CA PRO A 375 10.26 25.08 28.16
C PRO A 375 9.68 26.02 27.09
N PHE A 376 8.43 25.82 26.69
CA PHE A 376 7.71 26.76 25.82
C PHE A 376 7.41 28.05 26.58
N THR A 377 7.61 29.18 25.92
CA THR A 377 7.18 30.49 26.44
C THR A 377 5.74 30.76 26.03
N ASP A 378 5.09 31.70 26.71
CA ASP A 378 3.70 32.06 26.43
C ASP A 378 3.57 32.64 25.00
N GLU A 379 4.56 33.39 24.51
CA GLU A 379 4.58 33.93 23.14
C GLU A 379 4.68 32.84 22.06
N GLU A 380 5.40 31.75 22.36
CA GLU A 380 5.49 30.60 21.46
C GLU A 380 4.16 29.84 21.41
N ASP A 381 3.47 29.72 22.53
CA ASP A 381 2.14 29.12 22.58
C ASP A 381 1.11 29.99 21.83
N GLU A 382 1.16 31.31 21.99
CA GLU A 382 0.33 32.24 21.21
C GLU A 382 0.60 32.11 19.71
N LEU A 383 1.87 32.08 19.29
CA LEU A 383 2.24 31.89 17.89
C LEU A 383 1.72 30.56 17.33
N LEU A 384 1.86 29.48 18.10
CA LEU A 384 1.34 28.15 17.76
C LEU A 384 -0.18 28.20 17.56
N LEU A 385 -0.93 28.84 18.45
CA LEU A 385 -2.39 28.93 18.38
C LEU A 385 -2.86 29.80 17.20
N VAL A 386 -2.18 30.92 16.93
CA VAL A 386 -2.48 31.78 15.77
C VAL A 386 -2.28 31.01 14.46
N HIS A 387 -1.18 30.26 14.34
CA HIS A 387 -0.89 29.50 13.13
C HIS A 387 -1.65 28.17 13.05
N LEU A 388 -2.18 27.65 14.16
CA LEU A 388 -3.03 26.47 14.18
C LEU A 388 -4.25 26.66 13.27
N TYR A 389 -4.83 27.86 13.24
CA TYR A 389 -5.92 28.18 12.31
C TYR A 389 -5.50 28.00 10.84
N LYS A 390 -4.29 28.44 10.47
CA LYS A 390 -3.73 28.27 9.12
C LYS A 390 -3.42 26.81 8.80
N ILE A 391 -2.96 26.04 9.80
CA ILE A 391 -2.72 24.60 9.69
C ILE A 391 -4.05 23.84 9.50
N LEU A 392 -5.12 24.28 10.17
CA LEU A 392 -6.45 23.66 10.13
C LEU A 392 -7.23 23.98 8.84
N THR A 393 -7.06 25.18 8.28
CA THR A 393 -7.85 25.69 7.15
C THR A 393 -7.38 25.25 5.76
N GLY A 394 -6.42 24.32 5.66
CA GLY A 394 -6.14 23.58 4.42
C GLY A 394 -4.83 23.88 3.68
N GLY A 395 -3.81 24.46 4.36
CA GLY A 395 -2.46 24.59 3.80
C GLY A 395 -1.59 23.32 3.94
N ASP A 396 -0.36 23.35 3.39
CA ASP A 396 0.66 22.33 3.64
C ASP A 396 1.05 22.35 5.13
N LYS A 397 0.53 21.36 5.88
CA LYS A 397 0.68 21.26 7.34
C LYS A 397 2.14 20.99 7.73
N VAL A 398 2.89 20.27 6.92
CA VAL A 398 4.31 19.98 7.17
C VAL A 398 5.13 21.26 7.02
N ALA A 399 4.95 21.98 5.92
CA ALA A 399 5.62 23.26 5.69
C ALA A 399 5.26 24.30 6.76
N ALA A 400 4.00 24.35 7.20
CA ALA A 400 3.56 25.27 8.25
C ALA A 400 4.20 24.95 9.62
N VAL A 401 4.27 23.67 10.00
CA VAL A 401 4.94 23.24 11.23
C VAL A 401 6.44 23.47 11.17
N GLU A 402 7.08 23.21 10.04
CA GLU A 402 8.52 23.45 9.85
C GLU A 402 8.86 24.95 9.84
N GLN A 403 7.97 25.79 9.29
CA GLN A 403 8.10 27.23 9.35
C GLN A 403 8.00 27.75 10.80
N LEU A 404 7.00 27.29 11.56
CA LEU A 404 6.85 27.65 12.97
C LEU A 404 8.06 27.20 13.80
N ALA A 405 8.55 25.99 13.57
CA ALA A 405 9.74 25.48 14.23
C ALA A 405 10.96 26.34 13.94
N HIS A 406 11.09 26.83 12.70
CA HIS A 406 12.16 27.75 12.33
C HIS A 406 12.02 29.12 13.01
N GLU A 407 10.81 29.69 13.04
CA GLU A 407 10.52 30.99 13.66
C GLU A 407 10.77 30.98 15.17
N MET A 408 10.42 29.88 15.85
CA MET A 408 10.61 29.72 17.29
C MET A 408 12.00 29.21 17.68
N ASP A 409 12.89 28.91 16.75
CA ASP A 409 14.15 28.23 17.06
C ASP A 409 13.95 26.90 17.84
N ARG A 410 13.13 26.01 17.28
CA ARG A 410 12.78 24.71 17.88
C ARG A 410 12.88 23.55 16.89
N GLY A 411 12.89 22.34 17.45
CA GLY A 411 12.67 21.13 16.66
C GLY A 411 11.21 21.03 16.24
N ALA A 412 10.94 20.70 14.98
CA ALA A 412 9.57 20.59 14.46
C ALA A 412 8.74 19.51 15.19
N PHE A 413 9.40 18.50 15.75
CA PHE A 413 8.76 17.53 16.64
C PHE A 413 8.28 18.13 17.97
N GLU A 414 9.03 19.08 18.55
CA GLU A 414 8.62 19.78 19.78
C GLU A 414 7.39 20.65 19.54
N VAL A 415 7.35 21.32 18.38
CA VAL A 415 6.21 22.11 17.92
C VAL A 415 4.95 21.24 17.81
N ILE A 416 5.04 20.06 17.21
CA ILE A 416 3.89 19.13 17.14
C ILE A 416 3.45 18.69 18.53
N CYS A 417 4.39 18.25 19.37
CA CYS A 417 4.06 17.81 20.73
C CYS A 417 3.40 18.93 21.53
N ARG A 418 3.83 20.18 21.32
CA ARG A 418 3.22 21.33 21.99
C ARG A 418 1.85 21.67 21.43
N ILE A 419 1.65 21.64 20.11
CA ILE A 419 0.31 21.80 19.52
C ILE A 419 -0.66 20.76 20.10
N GLN A 420 -0.24 19.49 20.20
CA GLN A 420 -1.04 18.43 20.81
C GLN A 420 -1.37 18.72 22.28
N PHE A 421 -0.39 19.22 23.03
CA PHE A 421 -0.57 19.62 24.43
C PHE A 421 -1.54 20.80 24.58
N LEU A 422 -1.39 21.86 23.79
CA LEU A 422 -2.20 23.09 23.87
C LEU A 422 -3.64 22.89 23.43
N THR A 423 -3.87 21.95 22.52
CA THR A 423 -5.21 21.66 21.98
C THR A 423 -5.95 20.57 22.74
N ASP A 424 -5.31 19.96 23.74
CA ASP A 424 -5.80 18.77 24.45
C ASP A 424 -6.26 17.65 23.49
N SER A 425 -5.73 17.66 22.26
CA SER A 425 -6.19 16.76 21.22
C SER A 425 -5.45 15.43 21.36
N SER A 426 -6.03 14.50 22.14
CA SER A 426 -5.67 13.07 22.09
C SER A 426 -6.14 12.39 20.79
N THR A 427 -6.95 13.10 20.00
CA THR A 427 -7.56 12.69 18.74
C THR A 427 -7.58 13.87 17.78
N LYS A 428 -7.05 13.67 16.56
CA LYS A 428 -7.35 14.41 15.31
C LYS A 428 -7.38 15.95 15.37
N ILE A 429 -6.43 16.58 14.67
CA ILE A 429 -6.51 17.95 14.12
C ILE A 429 -7.57 18.02 12.96
N ALA A 430 -8.61 17.18 12.97
CA ALA A 430 -9.51 16.99 11.82
C ALA A 430 -10.98 16.65 12.13
N ASP A 431 -11.42 16.60 13.40
CA ASP A 431 -12.85 16.44 13.68
C ASP A 431 -13.39 17.72 14.35
N GLY A 432 -14.01 18.60 13.56
CA GLY A 432 -14.99 19.58 14.04
C GLY A 432 -14.63 21.06 14.00
N VAL A 433 -14.63 21.66 12.80
CA VAL A 433 -15.09 23.05 12.64
C VAL A 433 -16.25 23.01 11.65
N PHE A 434 -17.43 22.67 12.17
CA PHE A 434 -18.69 23.14 11.59
C PHE A 434 -19.13 24.31 12.46
N PHE A 435 -19.03 25.53 11.91
CA PHE A 435 -19.86 26.63 12.36
C PHE A 435 -21.22 26.43 11.72
N ASP A 436 -22.28 26.42 12.54
CA ASP A 436 -23.62 26.85 12.15
C ASP A 436 -24.28 27.47 13.41
N GLU A 437 -25.14 28.44 13.14
CA GLU A 437 -25.79 29.41 14.04
C GLU A 437 -26.46 28.87 15.33
#